data_AF-A0A6G2DDI7-F1
#
_entry.id   AF-A0A6G2DDI7-F1
#
_cell.length_a   1.000
_cell.length_b   1.000
_cell.length_c   1.000
_cell.angle_alpha   90.00
_cell.angle_beta   90.00
_cell.angle_gamma   90.00
#
_symmetry.space_group_name_H-M   'P 1'
#
loop_
_entity.id
_entity.type
_entity.pdbx_description
1 polymer ?
#
loop_
_entity_poly.entity_id
_entity_poly.type
_entity_poly.pdbx_seq_one_letter_code
_entity_poly.pdbx_strand_id
1 'polypeptide(L)'
;ALTEQKRVRLEKLSDENGIISALAFDQRGALKRLMAQHQTEEPTVAQMEELKILVADELTKYASSMLLDPEYGLPATKALDEKAGLLLAYEKTGYDTTSTKRLPDCLDVWSAKRIKEEGADAVKFLLYYDVDSSDELNQEKQAYIERIGSECVAEDIPFFLEILAYDEKIADAGSVEYAKVKPHKVIGAMKVFSDPRFN
;
A
#
# COMPACT_ATOMS: atom_id res chain seq x y z
N ALA A 1 -4.55 20.88 4.18
CA ALA A 1 -4.70 21.56 2.87
C ALA A 1 -3.58 21.07 1.95
N LEU A 2 -3.87 20.83 0.68
CA LEU A 2 -2.89 20.29 -0.27
C LEU A 2 -1.81 21.34 -0.57
N THR A 3 -0.54 21.02 -0.30
CA THR A 3 0.60 21.86 -0.66
C THR A 3 0.84 21.82 -2.17
N GLU A 4 1.60 22.77 -2.69
CA GLU A 4 2.00 22.79 -4.11
C GLU A 4 2.77 21.52 -4.48
N GLN A 5 3.71 21.09 -3.63
CA GLN A 5 4.50 19.89 -3.90
C GLN A 5 3.66 18.60 -3.88
N LYS A 6 2.73 18.45 -2.93
CA LYS A 6 1.81 17.31 -2.92
C LYS A 6 0.90 17.33 -4.15
N ARG A 7 0.47 18.50 -4.62
CA ARG A 7 -0.29 18.64 -5.87
C ARG A 7 0.51 18.16 -7.07
N VAL A 8 1.74 18.66 -7.25
CA VAL A 8 2.61 18.25 -8.38
C VAL A 8 2.85 16.75 -8.39
N ARG A 9 3.05 16.13 -7.21
CA ARG A 9 3.21 14.68 -7.10
C ARG A 9 1.94 13.91 -7.44
N LEU A 10 0.78 14.38 -7.00
CA LEU A 10 -0.50 13.77 -7.39
C LEU A 10 -0.77 13.88 -8.90
N GLU A 11 -0.38 14.99 -9.52
CA GLU A 11 -0.46 15.17 -10.98
C GLU A 11 0.41 14.16 -11.71
N LYS A 12 1.64 13.88 -11.22
CA LYS A 12 2.49 12.81 -11.77
C LYS A 12 1.92 11.40 -11.61
N LEU A 13 1.09 11.18 -10.60
CA LEU A 13 0.46 9.88 -10.34
C LEU A 13 -0.82 9.67 -11.16
N SER A 14 -1.27 10.69 -11.88
CA SER A 14 -2.55 10.74 -12.59
C SER A 14 -2.35 10.89 -14.10
N ASP A 15 -3.33 10.47 -14.88
CA ASP A 15 -3.36 10.73 -16.31
C ASP A 15 -3.71 12.20 -16.63
N GLU A 16 -3.75 12.57 -17.91
CA GLU A 16 -4.06 13.93 -18.35
C GLU A 16 -5.45 14.44 -17.95
N ASN A 17 -6.36 13.55 -17.51
CA ASN A 17 -7.69 13.90 -17.03
C ASN A 17 -7.76 13.97 -15.50
N GLY A 18 -6.64 13.78 -14.80
CA GLY A 18 -6.58 13.75 -13.35
C GLY A 18 -7.10 12.44 -12.74
N ILE A 19 -7.15 11.36 -13.52
CA ILE A 19 -7.56 10.03 -13.03
C ILE A 19 -6.31 9.23 -12.67
N ILE A 20 -6.31 8.62 -11.48
CA ILE A 20 -5.25 7.69 -11.07
C ILE A 20 -5.53 6.33 -11.71
N SER A 21 -4.95 6.09 -12.88
CA SER A 21 -4.97 4.81 -13.61
C SER A 21 -3.71 3.99 -13.32
N ALA A 22 -3.44 3.80 -12.02
CA ALA A 22 -2.21 3.18 -11.54
C ALA A 22 -2.19 1.65 -11.66
N LEU A 23 -1.02 1.08 -11.93
CA LEU A 23 -0.74 -0.35 -11.88
C LEU A 23 -0.19 -0.75 -10.50
N ALA A 24 -0.84 -1.68 -9.81
CA ALA A 24 -0.36 -2.17 -8.51
C ALA A 24 0.43 -3.47 -8.64
N PHE A 25 1.71 -3.45 -8.27
CA PHE A 25 2.55 -4.65 -8.22
C PHE A 25 3.51 -4.70 -7.01
N ASP A 26 3.04 -4.28 -5.83
CA ASP A 26 3.75 -4.37 -4.53
C ASP A 26 3.57 -5.74 -3.83
N GLN A 27 2.95 -6.72 -4.50
CA GLN A 27 2.77 -8.05 -3.93
C GLN A 27 4.13 -8.73 -3.72
N ARG A 28 4.31 -9.19 -2.48
CA ARG A 28 5.48 -9.94 -2.01
C ARG A 28 5.10 -11.38 -1.72
N GLY A 29 4.57 -11.65 -0.52
CA GLY A 29 4.15 -13.01 -0.13
C GLY A 29 3.07 -13.62 -1.02
N ALA A 30 2.14 -12.80 -1.53
CA ALA A 30 1.13 -13.27 -2.48
C ALA A 30 1.72 -13.69 -3.83
N LEU A 31 2.68 -12.92 -4.35
CA LEU A 31 3.38 -13.25 -5.59
C LEU A 31 4.23 -14.51 -5.43
N LYS A 32 4.97 -14.65 -4.32
CA LYS A 32 5.69 -15.89 -3.99
C LYS A 32 4.78 -17.12 -4.01
N ARG A 33 3.59 -17.03 -3.41
CA ARG A 33 2.62 -18.14 -3.41
C ARG A 33 2.11 -18.48 -4.81
N LEU A 34 1.92 -17.49 -5.68
CA LEU A 34 1.51 -17.74 -7.07
C LEU A 34 2.62 -18.42 -7.86
N MET A 35 3.86 -17.94 -7.76
CA MET A 35 5.00 -18.55 -8.46
C MET A 35 5.24 -19.99 -8.00
N ALA A 36 5.16 -20.25 -6.69
CA ALA A 36 5.34 -21.59 -6.11
C ALA A 36 4.32 -22.64 -6.59
N GLN A 37 3.21 -22.25 -7.22
CA GLN A 37 2.27 -23.20 -7.84
C GLN A 37 2.82 -23.81 -9.14
N HIS A 38 3.88 -23.21 -9.70
CA HIS A 38 4.41 -23.55 -11.02
C HIS A 38 5.88 -23.97 -11.00
N GLN A 39 6.49 -24.10 -9.82
CA GLN A 39 7.85 -24.58 -9.62
C GLN A 39 7.99 -25.33 -8.29
N THR A 40 8.98 -26.22 -8.19
CA THR A 40 9.25 -26.98 -6.97
C THR A 40 10.08 -26.21 -5.94
N GLU A 41 10.97 -25.36 -6.42
CA GLU A 41 11.87 -24.54 -5.63
C GLU A 41 11.15 -23.29 -5.09
N GLU A 42 11.62 -22.74 -3.99
CA GLU A 42 11.12 -21.45 -3.51
C GLU A 42 11.47 -20.34 -4.52
N PRO A 43 10.52 -19.44 -4.86
CA PRO A 43 10.81 -18.28 -5.70
C PRO A 43 11.95 -17.45 -5.15
N THR A 44 13.00 -17.29 -5.95
CA THR A 44 14.21 -16.55 -5.58
C THR A 44 13.99 -15.04 -5.66
N VAL A 45 14.81 -14.26 -4.96
CA VAL A 45 14.82 -12.79 -5.04
C VAL A 45 14.95 -12.33 -6.50
N ALA A 46 15.88 -12.90 -7.25
CA ALA A 46 16.13 -12.55 -8.65
C ALA A 46 14.90 -12.79 -9.54
N GLN A 47 14.18 -13.91 -9.38
CA GLN A 47 12.95 -14.18 -10.14
C GLN A 47 11.83 -13.17 -9.79
N MET A 48 11.72 -12.78 -8.53
CA MET A 48 10.74 -11.78 -8.08
C MET A 48 11.03 -10.40 -8.68
N GLU A 49 12.30 -9.99 -8.66
CA GLU A 49 12.76 -8.72 -9.25
C GLU A 49 12.59 -8.71 -10.77
N GLU A 50 13.02 -9.78 -11.46
CA GLU A 50 12.91 -9.90 -12.92
C GLU A 50 11.47 -9.79 -13.39
N LEU A 51 10.53 -10.46 -12.72
CA LEU A 51 9.12 -10.35 -13.07
C LEU A 51 8.57 -8.94 -12.87
N LYS A 52 8.98 -8.23 -11.81
CA LYS A 52 8.59 -6.83 -11.58
C LYS A 52 9.16 -5.90 -12.64
N ILE A 53 10.41 -6.11 -13.06
CA ILE A 53 11.04 -5.35 -14.16
C ILE A 53 10.26 -5.57 -15.46
N LEU A 54 9.95 -6.81 -15.83
CA LEU A 54 9.22 -7.13 -17.06
C LEU A 54 7.83 -6.47 -17.08
N VAL A 55 7.10 -6.51 -15.96
CA VAL A 55 5.79 -5.87 -15.84
C VAL A 55 5.90 -4.34 -15.93
N ALA A 56 6.92 -3.76 -15.29
CA ALA A 56 7.19 -2.33 -15.38
C ALA A 56 7.45 -1.90 -16.83
N ASP A 57 8.42 -2.53 -17.50
CA ASP A 57 8.85 -2.20 -18.87
C ASP A 57 7.70 -2.33 -19.89
N GLU A 58 6.89 -3.38 -19.75
CA GLU A 58 5.86 -3.67 -20.75
C GLU A 58 4.53 -2.94 -20.53
N LEU A 59 4.15 -2.63 -19.28
CA LEU A 59 2.80 -2.15 -18.98
C LEU A 59 2.73 -0.68 -18.54
N THR A 60 3.83 -0.08 -18.08
CA THR A 60 3.77 1.28 -17.52
C THR A 60 3.50 2.36 -18.57
N LYS A 61 3.81 2.11 -19.85
CA LYS A 61 3.38 2.96 -20.99
C LYS A 61 1.86 3.11 -21.13
N TYR A 62 1.07 2.31 -20.40
CA TYR A 62 -0.39 2.33 -20.38
C TYR A 62 -0.98 2.73 -19.01
N ALA A 63 -0.16 3.04 -18.02
CA ALA A 63 -0.60 3.38 -16.67
C ALA A 63 -0.09 4.78 -16.28
N SER A 64 -0.87 5.53 -15.49
CA SER A 64 -0.43 6.84 -15.00
C SER A 64 0.70 6.74 -13.97
N SER A 65 0.76 5.62 -13.24
CA SER A 65 1.78 5.34 -12.25
C SER A 65 1.85 3.86 -11.91
N MET A 66 2.91 3.46 -11.19
CA MET A 66 3.06 2.11 -10.68
C MET A 66 3.33 2.12 -9.17
N LEU A 67 2.66 1.23 -8.44
CA LEU A 67 2.92 0.92 -7.04
C LEU A 67 3.83 -0.31 -6.95
N LEU A 68 4.98 -0.16 -6.29
CA LEU A 68 5.98 -1.21 -6.07
C LEU A 68 6.31 -1.35 -4.59
N ASP A 69 6.91 -2.49 -4.21
CA ASP A 69 7.49 -2.67 -2.88
C ASP A 69 9.01 -2.39 -2.90
N PRO A 70 9.58 -1.83 -1.82
CA PRO A 70 11.02 -1.55 -1.77
C PRO A 70 11.92 -2.79 -1.61
N GLU A 71 11.36 -3.97 -1.36
CA GLU A 71 12.16 -5.19 -1.12
C GLU A 71 12.58 -5.87 -2.42
N TYR A 72 11.70 -5.91 -3.43
CA TYR A 72 11.95 -6.55 -4.72
C TYR A 72 11.65 -5.61 -5.92
N GLY A 73 11.06 -4.43 -5.67
CA GLY A 73 10.61 -3.52 -6.72
C GLY A 73 11.59 -2.42 -7.11
N LEU A 74 12.64 -2.15 -6.31
CA LEU A 74 13.59 -1.07 -6.62
C LEU A 74 14.30 -1.22 -7.97
N PRO A 75 14.69 -2.42 -8.44
CA PRO A 75 15.22 -2.56 -9.79
C PRO A 75 14.21 -2.18 -10.89
N ALA A 76 12.91 -2.48 -10.67
CA ALA A 76 11.84 -2.20 -11.62
C ALA A 76 11.54 -0.69 -11.78
N THR A 77 11.89 0.14 -10.79
CA THR A 77 11.70 1.60 -10.89
C THR A 77 12.50 2.21 -12.05
N LYS A 78 13.61 1.57 -12.45
CA LYS A 78 14.45 1.99 -13.57
C LYS A 78 13.89 1.63 -14.95
N ALA A 79 12.87 0.77 -14.98
CA ALA A 79 12.21 0.29 -16.18
C ALA A 79 10.80 0.90 -16.36
N LEU A 80 10.40 1.83 -15.49
CA LEU A 80 9.14 2.57 -15.65
C LEU A 80 9.21 3.45 -16.91
N ASP A 81 8.08 3.57 -17.61
CA ASP A 81 7.87 4.59 -18.62
C ASP A 81 8.13 5.98 -18.02
N GLU A 82 8.75 6.86 -18.80
CA GLU A 82 9.14 8.20 -18.35
C GLU A 82 7.97 9.06 -17.86
N LYS A 83 6.73 8.72 -18.24
CA LYS A 83 5.50 9.42 -17.84
C LYS A 83 4.81 8.77 -16.65
N ALA A 84 5.20 7.57 -16.25
CA ALA A 84 4.58 6.88 -15.13
C ALA A 84 5.15 7.37 -13.80
N GLY A 85 4.30 7.88 -12.92
CA GLY A 85 4.68 8.19 -11.53
C GLY A 85 4.96 6.93 -10.70
N LEU A 86 5.54 7.11 -9.51
CA LEU A 86 5.93 6.00 -8.62
C LEU A 86 5.27 6.10 -7.24
N LEU A 87 4.67 5.01 -6.77
CA LEU A 87 4.32 4.82 -5.37
C LEU A 87 5.17 3.69 -4.77
N LEU A 88 5.59 3.82 -3.52
CA LEU A 88 6.25 2.75 -2.79
C LEU A 88 5.45 2.35 -1.55
N ALA A 89 5.28 1.03 -1.38
CA ALA A 89 4.68 0.44 -0.19
C ALA A 89 5.60 0.56 1.02
N TYR A 90 5.04 0.88 2.18
CA TYR A 90 5.80 1.14 3.40
C TYR A 90 5.55 0.09 4.50
N GLU A 91 4.49 -0.70 4.41
CA GLU A 91 4.19 -1.77 5.36
C GLU A 91 5.01 -3.06 5.12
N LYS A 92 5.19 -3.86 6.17
CA LYS A 92 5.57 -5.27 6.05
C LYS A 92 4.43 -6.08 5.42
N THR A 93 4.78 -7.10 4.64
CA THR A 93 3.79 -7.96 3.99
C THR A 93 3.10 -8.90 4.98
N GLY A 94 1.78 -9.02 4.87
CA GLY A 94 0.99 -9.97 5.66
C GLY A 94 0.65 -9.47 7.06
N TYR A 95 0.32 -10.40 7.94
CA TYR A 95 0.00 -10.16 9.35
C TYR A 95 0.30 -11.43 10.14
N ASP A 96 0.50 -11.29 11.44
CA ASP A 96 0.61 -12.42 12.36
C ASP A 96 -0.69 -13.22 12.39
N THR A 97 -0.66 -14.47 11.92
CA THR A 97 -1.83 -15.36 11.88
C THR A 97 -2.14 -16.00 13.24
N THR A 98 -1.27 -15.83 14.23
CA THR A 98 -1.52 -16.30 15.61
C THR A 98 -2.43 -15.35 16.40
N SER A 99 -2.74 -14.18 15.84
CA SER A 99 -3.53 -13.12 16.46
C SER A 99 -4.54 -12.51 15.47
N THR A 100 -5.70 -12.09 15.96
CA THR A 100 -6.70 -11.35 15.16
C THR A 100 -6.40 -9.86 15.05
N LYS A 101 -5.40 -9.36 15.80
CA LYS A 101 -5.17 -7.92 15.96
C LYS A 101 -4.71 -7.24 14.67
N ARG A 102 -3.93 -7.93 13.83
CA ARG A 102 -3.36 -7.43 12.58
C ARG A 102 -2.79 -6.01 12.73
N LEU A 103 -1.88 -5.85 13.70
CA LEU A 103 -1.25 -4.57 13.99
C LEU A 103 -0.38 -4.13 12.80
N PRO A 104 -0.38 -2.82 12.47
CA PRO A 104 0.45 -2.27 11.41
C PRO A 104 1.93 -2.30 11.81
N ASP A 105 2.80 -2.53 10.84
CA ASP A 105 4.25 -2.44 11.02
C ASP A 105 4.93 -1.98 9.73
N CYS A 106 5.74 -0.93 9.82
CA CYS A 106 6.55 -0.43 8.71
C CYS A 106 7.72 -1.38 8.41
N LEU A 107 8.27 -1.31 7.21
CA LEU A 107 9.53 -1.95 6.89
C LEU A 107 10.66 -1.39 7.77
N ASP A 108 11.45 -2.27 8.40
CA ASP A 108 12.37 -1.93 9.50
C ASP A 108 13.41 -0.86 9.17
N VAL A 109 13.83 -0.81 7.90
CA VAL A 109 14.89 0.09 7.40
C VAL A 109 14.35 1.20 6.50
N TRP A 110 13.04 1.46 6.51
CA TRP A 110 12.43 2.50 5.69
C TRP A 110 11.83 3.61 6.54
N SER A 111 11.72 4.79 5.93
CA SER A 111 10.98 5.93 6.43
C SER A 111 10.32 6.65 5.26
N ALA A 112 9.34 7.54 5.51
CA ALA A 112 8.78 8.35 4.43
C ALA A 112 9.87 9.15 3.68
N LYS A 113 10.91 9.59 4.39
CA LYS A 113 12.09 10.24 3.81
C LYS A 113 12.84 9.32 2.84
N ARG A 114 13.15 8.08 3.25
CA ARG A 114 13.86 7.11 2.40
C ARG A 114 13.03 6.73 1.18
N ILE A 115 11.72 6.58 1.33
CA ILE A 115 10.80 6.36 0.20
C ILE A 115 10.88 7.51 -0.81
N LYS A 116 10.85 8.76 -0.33
CA LYS A 116 11.00 9.94 -1.18
C LYS A 116 12.38 10.01 -1.86
N GLU A 117 13.45 9.63 -1.15
CA GLU A 117 14.83 9.61 -1.68
C GLU A 117 15.03 8.59 -2.81
N GLU A 118 14.24 7.51 -2.84
CA GLU A 118 14.17 6.55 -3.98
C GLU A 118 13.35 7.09 -5.17
N GLY A 119 12.88 8.34 -5.11
CA GLY A 119 12.17 8.98 -6.21
C GLY A 119 10.66 8.74 -6.22
N ALA A 120 10.08 8.16 -5.16
CA ALA A 120 8.65 7.98 -5.08
C ALA A 120 7.90 9.32 -5.07
N ASP A 121 6.74 9.33 -5.73
CA ASP A 121 5.76 10.41 -5.72
C ASP A 121 4.71 10.24 -4.63
N ALA A 122 4.55 9.04 -4.06
CA ALA A 122 3.72 8.81 -2.88
C ALA A 122 4.27 7.72 -1.97
N VAL A 123 3.96 7.86 -0.68
CA VAL A 123 4.05 6.78 0.30
C VAL A 123 2.72 6.05 0.31
N LYS A 124 2.72 4.74 0.12
CA LYS A 124 1.55 3.88 0.32
C LYS A 124 1.71 3.06 1.59
N PHE A 125 0.64 2.93 2.37
CA PHE A 125 0.62 2.04 3.53
C PHE A 125 -0.69 1.26 3.59
N LEU A 126 -0.60 -0.06 3.77
CA LEU A 126 -1.77 -0.92 3.99
C LEU A 126 -2.07 -1.09 5.49
N LEU A 127 -3.33 -0.83 5.85
CA LEU A 127 -3.88 -1.07 7.18
C LEU A 127 -5.02 -2.09 7.14
N TYR A 128 -4.92 -3.13 7.97
CA TYR A 128 -6.06 -3.97 8.31
C TYR A 128 -6.89 -3.32 9.43
N TYR A 129 -8.16 -3.05 9.17
CA TYR A 129 -9.00 -2.35 10.13
C TYR A 129 -10.37 -3.02 10.29
N ASP A 130 -10.74 -3.29 11.54
CA ASP A 130 -12.09 -3.67 11.92
C ASP A 130 -12.66 -2.56 12.80
N VAL A 131 -13.69 -1.89 12.30
CA VAL A 131 -14.33 -0.74 12.97
C VAL A 131 -15.01 -1.14 14.28
N ASP A 132 -15.30 -2.42 14.47
CA ASP A 132 -15.97 -2.96 15.66
C ASP A 132 -14.98 -3.64 16.62
N SER A 133 -13.67 -3.59 16.34
CA SER A 133 -12.61 -3.96 17.29
C SER A 133 -12.64 -3.08 18.55
N SER A 134 -11.99 -3.55 19.63
CA SER A 134 -11.92 -2.78 20.87
C SER A 134 -11.26 -1.42 20.66
N ASP A 135 -11.69 -0.43 21.45
CA ASP A 135 -11.15 0.93 21.38
C ASP A 135 -9.64 0.94 21.62
N GLU A 136 -9.12 0.11 22.52
CA GLU A 136 -7.69 0.03 22.81
C GLU A 136 -6.88 -0.44 21.59
N LEU A 137 -7.37 -1.47 20.89
CA LEU A 137 -6.71 -1.97 19.69
C LEU A 137 -6.76 -0.94 18.56
N ASN A 138 -7.91 -0.32 18.36
CA ASN A 138 -8.09 0.66 17.30
C ASN A 138 -7.32 1.96 17.58
N GLN A 139 -7.17 2.38 18.84
CA GLN A 139 -6.30 3.50 19.20
C GLN A 139 -4.84 3.25 18.86
N GLU A 140 -4.33 2.03 19.03
CA GLU A 140 -2.96 1.68 18.62
C GLU A 140 -2.78 1.85 17.10
N LYS A 141 -3.74 1.36 16.30
CA LYS A 141 -3.74 1.50 14.85
C LYS A 141 -3.84 2.96 14.41
N GLN A 142 -4.74 3.73 15.01
CA GLN A 142 -4.92 5.15 14.72
C GLN A 142 -3.66 5.95 15.03
N ALA A 143 -3.07 5.77 16.22
CA ALA A 143 -1.81 6.42 16.59
C ALA A 143 -0.67 6.06 15.64
N TYR A 144 -0.67 4.86 15.07
CA TYR A 144 0.31 4.46 14.05
C TYR A 144 0.13 5.25 12.74
N ILE A 145 -1.11 5.40 12.26
CA ILE A 145 -1.41 6.17 11.04
C ILE A 145 -1.15 7.67 11.22
N GLU A 146 -1.42 8.23 12.40
CA GLU A 146 -1.05 9.61 12.73
C GLU A 146 0.45 9.87 12.54
N ARG A 147 1.29 8.92 12.96
CA ARG A 147 2.76 9.02 12.80
C ARG A 147 3.14 9.02 11.32
N ILE A 148 2.69 8.03 10.55
CA ILE A 148 3.05 7.88 9.14
C ILE A 148 2.64 9.13 8.36
N GLY A 149 1.41 9.58 8.55
CA GLY A 149 0.97 10.70 7.77
C GLY A 149 1.60 12.02 8.25
N SER A 150 1.98 12.15 9.54
CA SER A 150 2.84 13.26 10.00
C SER A 150 4.22 13.23 9.34
N GLU A 151 4.82 12.05 9.13
CA GLU A 151 6.05 11.91 8.33
C GLU A 151 5.80 12.39 6.89
N CYS A 152 4.69 12.02 6.27
CA CYS A 152 4.35 12.42 4.90
C CYS A 152 4.07 13.93 4.77
N VAL A 153 3.53 14.57 5.81
CA VAL A 153 3.44 16.04 5.89
C VAL A 153 4.83 16.67 5.98
N ALA A 154 5.71 16.16 6.84
CA ALA A 154 7.07 16.69 7.01
C ALA A 154 7.93 16.53 5.74
N GLU A 155 7.77 15.42 5.04
CA GLU A 155 8.48 15.14 3.78
C GLU A 155 7.78 15.72 2.55
N ASP A 156 6.64 16.38 2.71
CA ASP A 156 5.84 17.00 1.66
C ASP A 156 5.54 16.03 0.48
N ILE A 157 5.13 14.81 0.84
CA ILE A 157 4.83 13.70 -0.07
C ILE A 157 3.39 13.20 0.18
N PRO A 158 2.59 12.96 -0.88
CA PRO A 158 1.27 12.34 -0.75
C PRO A 158 1.30 11.04 0.06
N PHE A 159 0.28 10.86 0.90
CA PHE A 159 0.07 9.66 1.68
C PHE A 159 -1.16 8.91 1.14
N PHE A 160 -0.94 7.67 0.70
CA PHE A 160 -1.97 6.76 0.21
C PHE A 160 -2.21 5.68 1.26
N LEU A 161 -3.32 5.80 1.98
CA LEU A 161 -3.76 4.79 2.94
C LEU A 161 -4.67 3.77 2.26
N GLU A 162 -4.19 2.53 2.15
CA GLU A 162 -5.01 1.38 1.75
C GLU A 162 -5.65 0.77 3.00
N ILE A 163 -6.97 0.59 2.98
CA ILE A 163 -7.69 -0.05 4.08
C ILE A 163 -8.27 -1.37 3.60
N LEU A 164 -7.79 -2.47 4.18
CA LEU A 164 -8.44 -3.78 4.07
C LEU A 164 -9.30 -4.02 5.30
N ALA A 165 -10.60 -3.80 5.11
CA ALA A 165 -11.59 -4.13 6.12
C ALA A 165 -11.60 -5.63 6.41
N TYR A 166 -11.77 -6.00 7.69
CA TYR A 166 -11.99 -7.39 8.12
C TYR A 166 -12.94 -7.42 9.32
N ASP A 167 -13.21 -8.61 9.84
CA ASP A 167 -13.93 -8.81 11.10
C ASP A 167 -13.16 -9.79 11.97
N GLU A 168 -12.90 -9.46 13.23
CA GLU A 168 -12.14 -10.34 14.14
C GLU A 168 -12.83 -11.70 14.40
N LYS A 169 -14.15 -11.78 14.20
CA LYS A 169 -14.97 -12.95 14.47
C LYS A 169 -15.32 -13.74 13.20
N ILE A 170 -15.11 -13.16 12.01
CA ILE A 170 -15.40 -13.81 10.72
C ILE A 170 -14.07 -14.07 9.99
N ALA A 171 -13.61 -15.32 10.02
CA ALA A 171 -12.32 -15.71 9.45
C ALA A 171 -12.26 -15.60 7.91
N ASP A 172 -13.36 -15.95 7.22
CA ASP A 172 -13.42 -15.96 5.76
C ASP A 172 -14.05 -14.67 5.21
N ALA A 173 -13.21 -13.80 4.65
CA ALA A 173 -13.62 -12.55 4.01
C ALA A 173 -14.39 -12.75 2.67
N GLY A 174 -14.38 -13.97 2.12
CA GLY A 174 -15.19 -14.36 0.95
C GLY A 174 -16.59 -14.88 1.29
N SER A 175 -16.89 -15.04 2.59
CA SER A 175 -18.14 -15.64 3.05
C SER A 175 -19.37 -14.75 2.86
N VAL A 176 -20.54 -15.37 2.76
CA VAL A 176 -21.85 -14.68 2.76
C VAL A 176 -22.08 -13.91 4.07
N GLU A 177 -21.53 -14.40 5.18
CA GLU A 177 -21.60 -13.72 6.48
C GLU A 177 -20.84 -12.39 6.45
N TYR A 178 -19.58 -12.41 5.98
CA TYR A 178 -18.80 -11.18 5.86
C TYR A 178 -19.39 -10.21 4.84
N ALA A 179 -19.93 -10.72 3.72
CA ALA A 179 -20.56 -9.90 2.69
C ALA A 179 -21.69 -9.01 3.22
N LYS A 180 -22.45 -9.46 4.23
CA LYS A 180 -23.53 -8.67 4.88
C LYS A 180 -23.00 -7.49 5.67
N VAL A 181 -21.82 -7.61 6.30
CA VAL A 181 -21.24 -6.56 7.16
C VAL A 181 -20.21 -5.70 6.43
N LYS A 182 -19.66 -6.16 5.29
CA LYS A 182 -18.63 -5.47 4.52
C LYS A 182 -18.92 -3.98 4.26
N PRO A 183 -20.15 -3.55 3.88
CA PRO A 183 -20.44 -2.13 3.71
C PRO A 183 -20.23 -1.30 4.98
N HIS A 184 -20.67 -1.80 6.14
CA HIS A 184 -20.46 -1.15 7.45
C HIS A 184 -18.97 -1.04 7.76
N LYS A 185 -18.21 -2.12 7.57
CA LYS A 185 -16.77 -2.15 7.85
C LYS A 185 -16.00 -1.15 7.00
N VAL A 186 -16.26 -1.11 5.69
CA VAL A 186 -15.57 -0.21 4.74
C VAL A 186 -15.95 1.25 4.99
N ILE A 187 -17.25 1.57 5.04
CA ILE A 187 -17.72 2.96 5.22
C ILE A 187 -17.30 3.50 6.59
N GLY A 188 -17.39 2.67 7.64
CA GLY A 188 -16.95 3.05 8.97
C GLY A 188 -15.46 3.40 9.01
N ALA A 189 -14.61 2.57 8.39
CA ALA A 189 -13.18 2.81 8.38
C ALA A 189 -12.83 4.08 7.58
N MET A 190 -13.47 4.29 6.43
CA MET A 190 -13.29 5.51 5.63
C MET A 190 -13.67 6.76 6.43
N LYS A 191 -14.73 6.73 7.24
CA LYS A 191 -15.13 7.87 8.09
C LYS A 191 -14.08 8.18 9.14
N VAL A 192 -13.50 7.15 9.78
CA VAL A 192 -12.44 7.32 10.78
C VAL A 192 -11.22 7.98 10.14
N PHE A 193 -10.69 7.39 9.07
CA PHE A 193 -9.42 7.83 8.48
C PHE A 193 -9.55 9.04 7.54
N SER A 194 -10.75 9.58 7.35
CA SER A 194 -10.96 10.90 6.73
C SER A 194 -10.84 12.06 7.72
N ASP A 195 -10.69 11.79 9.02
CA ASP A 195 -10.43 12.83 10.00
C ASP A 195 -9.08 13.53 9.70
N PRO A 196 -9.03 14.88 9.70
CA PRO A 196 -7.82 15.64 9.36
C PRO A 196 -6.58 15.31 10.19
N ARG A 197 -6.72 14.67 11.36
CA ARG A 197 -5.56 14.20 12.16
C ARG A 197 -4.73 13.13 11.45
N PHE A 198 -5.33 12.41 10.50
CA PHE A 198 -4.66 11.40 9.66
C PHE A 198 -4.12 11.98 8.34
N ASN A 199 -4.18 13.34 8.21
CA ASN A 199 -3.60 14.32 7.25
C ASN A 199 -4.14 14.44 5.81
#